data_AF-A0A8S9WKT9-F1
#
_entry.id   AF-A0A8S9WKT9-F1
#
_cell.length_a   1.000
_cell.length_b   1.000
_cell.length_c   1.000
_cell.angle_alpha   90.00
_cell.angle_beta   90.00
_cell.angle_gamma   90.00
#
_symmetry.space_group_name_H-M   'P 1'
#
loop_
_entity.id
_entity.type
_entity.pdbx_description
1 polymer ?
#
loop_
_entity_poly.entity_id
_entity_poly.type
_entity_poly.pdbx_seq_one_letter_code
_entity_poly.pdbx_strand_id
1 'polypeptide(L)'
;WEHTIQRSDSTPAVAYGNVYVTGGCLGFSERQTYCFDAATGDLVWETNTADEVGAWTCSVAVADGKAFVGTEGGDFFDYAGTYALDAATGDVIWSYPEGGSSPAVADGTVFTIGGGRVYAFGGSEIPAGVRIAPETLNLNASGVFTAFITLPEGYDVADIVVNTVECEGAPALSGTVSASDNGTLVVKFDREDLRDDLPTGDEVEMTVTGELTDGTRFEGSDTVKVMAKGA
;
A
#
# COMPACT_ATOMS: atom_id res chain seq x y z
N TRP A 1 -31.24 10.55 -2.69
CA TRP A 1 -31.13 11.80 -1.91
C TRP A 1 -30.42 12.84 -2.76
N GLU A 2 -30.45 14.12 -2.38
CA GLU A 2 -29.70 15.19 -3.06
C GLU A 2 -29.12 16.18 -2.03
N HIS A 3 -27.91 16.69 -2.29
CA HIS A 3 -27.25 17.70 -1.46
C HIS A 3 -26.69 18.82 -2.34
N THR A 4 -26.68 20.03 -1.78
CA THR A 4 -25.93 21.15 -2.37
C THR A 4 -24.51 21.12 -1.83
N ILE A 5 -23.54 20.99 -2.73
CA ILE A 5 -22.10 21.10 -2.45
C ILE A 5 -21.50 22.24 -3.30
N GLN A 6 -20.22 22.51 -3.12
CA GLN A 6 -19.50 23.41 -4.02
C GLN A 6 -19.52 22.88 -5.46
N ARG A 7 -19.55 23.81 -6.43
CA ARG A 7 -19.57 23.43 -7.85
C ARG A 7 -18.37 22.57 -8.19
N SER A 8 -18.62 21.56 -9.03
CA SER A 8 -17.61 20.56 -9.36
C SER A 8 -17.90 19.86 -10.68
N ASP A 9 -16.83 19.57 -11.42
CA ASP A 9 -16.81 18.60 -12.53
C ASP A 9 -16.19 17.27 -12.08
N SER A 10 -16.00 17.09 -10.77
CA SER A 10 -15.47 15.88 -10.14
C SER A 10 -16.32 14.65 -10.44
N THR A 11 -15.65 13.51 -10.63
CA THR A 11 -16.31 12.21 -10.65
C THR A 11 -16.43 11.68 -9.21
N PRO A 12 -17.64 11.36 -8.71
CA PRO A 12 -17.80 10.80 -7.38
C PRO A 12 -17.27 9.36 -7.32
N ALA A 13 -16.71 8.98 -6.18
CA ALA A 13 -16.30 7.60 -5.88
C ALA A 13 -17.27 6.96 -4.87
N VAL A 14 -17.55 5.66 -5.03
CA VAL A 14 -18.40 4.91 -4.10
C VAL A 14 -17.60 3.75 -3.52
N ALA A 15 -17.43 3.74 -2.20
CA ALA A 15 -16.72 2.69 -1.47
C ALA A 15 -17.18 2.66 -0.01
N TYR A 16 -17.04 1.52 0.67
CA TYR A 16 -17.35 1.39 2.11
C TYR A 16 -18.75 1.86 2.53
N GLY A 17 -19.72 1.80 1.62
CA GLY A 17 -21.09 2.27 1.88
C GLY A 17 -21.28 3.79 1.74
N ASN A 18 -20.26 4.53 1.32
CA ASN A 18 -20.26 5.98 1.21
C ASN A 18 -20.00 6.47 -0.22
N VAL A 19 -20.41 7.70 -0.50
CA VAL A 19 -20.12 8.48 -1.71
C VAL A 19 -19.15 9.60 -1.36
N TYR A 20 -18.01 9.65 -2.04
CA TYR A 20 -16.96 10.65 -1.88
C TYR A 20 -16.93 11.56 -3.10
N VAL A 21 -16.88 12.87 -2.88
CA VAL A 21 -16.87 13.86 -3.97
C VAL A 21 -16.17 15.14 -3.50
N THR A 22 -15.46 15.80 -4.39
CA THR A 22 -14.81 17.08 -4.11
C THR A 22 -15.46 18.20 -4.92
N GLY A 23 -15.34 19.44 -4.44
CA GLY A 23 -15.75 20.63 -5.19
C GLY A 23 -15.01 21.88 -4.74
N GLY A 24 -15.33 23.01 -5.37
CA GLY A 24 -14.72 24.30 -5.09
C GLY A 24 -13.75 24.75 -6.18
N CYS A 25 -13.39 26.02 -6.19
CA CYS A 25 -12.55 26.59 -7.23
C CYS A 25 -11.79 27.78 -6.67
N LEU A 26 -10.47 27.80 -6.85
CA LEU A 26 -9.57 28.80 -6.31
C LEU A 26 -10.02 30.20 -6.72
N GLY A 27 -10.20 31.07 -5.72
CA GLY A 27 -10.64 32.45 -5.94
C GLY A 27 -12.14 32.63 -6.21
N PHE A 28 -12.92 31.54 -6.26
CA PHE A 28 -14.38 31.58 -6.49
C PHE A 28 -15.19 30.96 -5.34
N SER A 29 -14.72 29.87 -4.76
CA SER A 29 -15.43 29.14 -3.69
C SER A 29 -14.46 28.29 -2.89
N GLU A 30 -14.83 28.03 -1.63
CA GLU A 30 -14.07 27.14 -0.74
C GLU A 30 -13.84 25.77 -1.38
N ARG A 31 -12.65 25.24 -1.18
CA ARG A 31 -12.21 23.95 -1.72
C ARG A 31 -12.34 22.88 -0.65
N GLN A 32 -13.16 21.87 -0.92
CA GLN A 32 -13.52 20.85 0.06
C GLN A 32 -13.81 19.51 -0.57
N THR A 33 -13.64 18.46 0.23
CA THR A 33 -14.06 17.09 -0.05
C THR A 33 -15.17 16.70 0.92
N TYR A 34 -16.17 15.99 0.40
CA TYR A 34 -17.35 15.54 1.11
C TYR A 34 -17.46 14.02 1.08
N CYS A 35 -18.01 13.45 2.14
CA CYS A 35 -18.38 12.05 2.24
C CYS A 35 -19.82 11.94 2.75
N PHE A 36 -20.66 11.22 2.01
CA PHE A 36 -22.06 10.99 2.35
C PHE A 36 -22.33 9.49 2.46
N ASP A 37 -23.22 9.09 3.35
CA ASP A 37 -23.74 7.73 3.36
C ASP A 37 -24.50 7.48 2.05
N ALA A 38 -24.14 6.43 1.33
CA ALA A 38 -24.64 6.20 -0.02
C ALA A 38 -26.14 5.87 -0.06
N ALA A 39 -26.69 5.31 1.02
CA ALA A 39 -28.09 4.91 1.08
C ALA A 39 -29.01 6.06 1.47
N THR A 40 -28.59 6.86 2.45
CA THR A 40 -29.41 7.89 3.11
C THR A 40 -29.11 9.30 2.61
N GLY A 41 -27.87 9.57 2.24
CA GLY A 41 -27.36 10.90 1.91
C GLY A 41 -26.85 11.66 3.11
N ASP A 42 -26.90 11.08 4.30
CA ASP A 42 -26.43 11.75 5.50
C ASP A 42 -24.93 12.10 5.36
N LEU A 43 -24.58 13.35 5.67
CA LEU A 43 -23.19 13.80 5.66
C LEU A 43 -22.42 13.04 6.75
N VAL A 44 -21.41 12.27 6.33
CA VAL A 44 -20.52 11.53 7.23
C VAL A 44 -19.40 12.46 7.70
N TRP A 45 -18.74 13.13 6.74
CA TRP A 45 -17.71 14.14 7.01
C TRP A 45 -17.52 15.08 5.82
N GLU A 46 -16.91 16.23 6.09
CA GLU A 46 -16.36 17.15 5.10
C GLU A 46 -15.02 17.69 5.59
N THR A 47 -14.08 17.98 4.69
CA THR A 47 -12.79 18.56 5.06
C THR A 47 -12.93 20.01 5.51
N ASN A 48 -12.01 20.47 6.36
CA ASN A 48 -11.96 21.89 6.74
C ASN A 48 -11.63 22.74 5.51
N THR A 49 -12.33 23.85 5.33
CA THR A 49 -12.07 24.77 4.21
C THR A 49 -10.66 25.35 4.25
N ALA A 50 -10.07 25.49 5.43
CA ALA A 50 -8.71 25.98 5.61
C ALA A 50 -7.64 25.01 5.09
N ASP A 51 -7.96 23.73 4.92
CA ASP A 51 -7.03 22.73 4.38
C ASP A 51 -7.04 22.74 2.84
N GLU A 52 -8.07 23.33 2.23
CA GLU A 52 -8.22 23.48 0.77
C GLU A 52 -8.08 22.16 0.00
N VAL A 53 -8.51 21.04 0.61
CA VAL A 53 -8.43 19.71 0.02
C VAL A 53 -9.63 19.47 -0.88
N GLY A 54 -9.40 19.71 -2.17
CA GLY A 54 -10.37 19.52 -3.22
C GLY A 54 -10.31 20.60 -4.29
N ALA A 55 -10.92 20.33 -5.44
CA ALA A 55 -11.30 21.34 -6.41
C ALA A 55 -12.30 20.74 -7.42
N TRP A 56 -12.89 21.60 -8.24
CA TRP A 56 -13.83 21.26 -9.30
C TRP A 56 -13.20 20.41 -10.41
N THR A 57 -11.89 20.55 -10.63
CA THR A 57 -11.08 19.78 -11.58
C THR A 57 -10.50 18.50 -11.00
N CYS A 58 -10.68 18.26 -9.69
CA CYS A 58 -10.14 17.10 -9.01
C CYS A 58 -11.17 15.97 -8.93
N SER A 59 -10.74 14.71 -9.03
CA SER A 59 -11.59 13.55 -8.72
C SER A 59 -11.05 12.77 -7.52
N VAL A 60 -11.90 11.92 -6.94
CA VAL A 60 -11.55 11.10 -5.77
C VAL A 60 -11.32 9.66 -6.21
N ALA A 61 -10.29 9.01 -5.66
CA ALA A 61 -10.16 7.56 -5.68
C ALA A 61 -10.17 7.03 -4.25
N VAL A 62 -10.77 5.86 -4.02
CA VAL A 62 -10.90 5.30 -2.67
C VAL A 62 -10.43 3.85 -2.66
N ALA A 63 -9.46 3.54 -1.80
CA ALA A 63 -8.90 2.20 -1.61
C ALA A 63 -8.22 2.10 -0.24
N ASP A 64 -8.14 0.88 0.30
CA ASP A 64 -7.39 0.56 1.54
C ASP A 64 -7.69 1.50 2.73
N GLY A 65 -8.98 1.83 2.90
CA GLY A 65 -9.48 2.71 3.95
C GLY A 65 -9.11 4.18 3.76
N LYS A 66 -8.66 4.59 2.57
CA LYS A 66 -8.20 5.96 2.28
C LYS A 66 -8.92 6.54 1.08
N ALA A 67 -9.19 7.85 1.12
CA ALA A 67 -9.64 8.64 -0.02
C ALA A 67 -8.49 9.51 -0.53
N PHE A 68 -8.13 9.36 -1.79
CA PHE A 68 -7.08 10.12 -2.46
C PHE A 68 -7.70 11.26 -3.25
N VAL A 69 -7.26 12.48 -2.95
CA VAL A 69 -7.83 13.72 -3.47
C VAL A 69 -6.70 14.69 -3.79
N GLY A 70 -6.87 15.56 -4.78
CA GLY A 70 -5.94 16.66 -5.00
C GLY A 70 -6.47 18.02 -4.66
N THR A 71 -5.61 19.02 -4.87
CA THR A 71 -5.95 20.44 -4.76
C THR A 71 -5.48 21.21 -5.98
N GLU A 72 -6.25 22.24 -6.36
CA GLU A 72 -5.92 23.14 -7.47
C GLU A 72 -4.76 24.06 -7.09
N GLY A 73 -3.83 24.27 -8.02
CA GLY A 73 -2.72 25.20 -7.87
C GLY A 73 -3.11 26.65 -8.13
N GLY A 74 -2.12 27.54 -8.09
CA GLY A 74 -2.33 28.98 -8.31
C GLY A 74 -2.81 29.37 -9.72
N ASP A 75 -2.60 28.48 -10.69
CA ASP A 75 -3.05 28.64 -12.08
C ASP A 75 -4.15 27.63 -12.42
N PHE A 76 -5.15 28.03 -13.22
CA PHE A 76 -6.36 27.26 -13.58
C PHE A 76 -6.14 25.84 -14.16
N PHE A 77 -4.92 25.49 -14.53
CA PHE A 77 -4.59 24.18 -15.11
C PHE A 77 -3.55 23.40 -14.29
N ASP A 78 -3.15 23.94 -13.14
CA ASP A 78 -2.13 23.31 -12.31
C ASP A 78 -2.73 22.75 -11.03
N TYR A 79 -1.98 21.85 -10.39
CA TYR A 79 -2.37 21.19 -9.16
C TYR A 79 -1.28 21.42 -8.11
N ALA A 80 -1.68 21.69 -6.88
CA ALA A 80 -0.77 22.02 -5.78
C ALA A 80 -0.59 20.88 -4.77
N GLY A 81 -1.12 19.69 -5.06
CA GLY A 81 -0.83 18.53 -4.25
C GLY A 81 -1.82 17.40 -4.32
N THR A 82 -1.36 16.27 -3.80
CA THR A 82 -2.11 15.03 -3.60
C THR A 82 -2.21 14.76 -2.11
N TYR A 83 -3.38 14.40 -1.63
CA TYR A 83 -3.69 14.07 -0.24
C TYR A 83 -4.22 12.64 -0.17
N ALA A 84 -3.89 11.94 0.90
CA ALA A 84 -4.66 10.79 1.37
C ALA A 84 -5.38 11.15 2.65
N LEU A 85 -6.68 10.95 2.65
CA LEU A 85 -7.56 11.13 3.79
C LEU A 85 -7.96 9.76 4.34
N ASP A 86 -8.19 9.66 5.63
CA ASP A 86 -8.91 8.52 6.20
C ASP A 86 -10.34 8.50 5.63
N ALA A 87 -10.74 7.37 5.03
CA ALA A 87 -12.02 7.27 4.34
C ALA A 87 -13.23 7.33 5.29
N ALA A 88 -13.04 7.05 6.58
CA ALA A 88 -14.10 7.08 7.57
C ALA A 88 -14.22 8.43 8.28
N THR A 89 -13.13 9.19 8.42
CA THR A 89 -13.12 10.45 9.18
C THR A 89 -12.84 11.71 8.34
N GLY A 90 -12.19 11.57 7.18
CA GLY A 90 -11.72 12.70 6.38
C GLY A 90 -10.41 13.32 6.86
N ASP A 91 -9.78 12.76 7.92
CA ASP A 91 -8.52 13.27 8.46
C ASP A 91 -7.37 13.04 7.48
N VAL A 92 -6.48 14.02 7.32
CA VAL A 92 -5.29 13.90 6.46
C VAL A 92 -4.31 12.88 7.06
N ILE A 93 -4.06 11.80 6.33
CA ILE A 93 -3.04 10.79 6.66
C ILE A 93 -1.67 11.24 6.14
N TRP A 94 -1.61 11.68 4.89
CA TRP A 94 -0.42 12.23 4.27
C TRP A 94 -0.77 13.22 3.15
N SER A 95 0.20 14.06 2.79
CA SER A 95 0.10 14.98 1.66
C SER A 95 1.43 15.08 0.91
N TYR A 96 1.36 15.29 -0.41
CA TYR A 96 2.50 15.56 -1.27
C TYR A 96 2.23 16.82 -2.12
N PRO A 97 3.20 17.74 -2.30
CA PRO A 97 2.95 19.08 -2.86
C PRO A 97 2.81 19.13 -4.40
N GLU A 98 2.70 17.99 -5.07
CA GLU A 98 2.50 17.91 -6.52
C GLU A 98 1.45 16.82 -6.88
N GLY A 99 1.02 16.80 -8.14
CA GLY A 99 -0.05 15.91 -8.59
C GLY A 99 -1.43 16.37 -8.11
N GLY A 100 -2.43 15.48 -8.13
CA GLY A 100 -3.75 15.75 -7.57
C GLY A 100 -4.93 15.82 -8.55
N SER A 101 -4.71 15.68 -9.86
CA SER A 101 -5.81 15.78 -10.83
C SER A 101 -6.92 14.75 -10.64
N SER A 102 -6.67 13.49 -10.91
CA SER A 102 -7.68 12.43 -10.78
C SER A 102 -6.91 11.15 -10.48
N PRO A 103 -6.77 10.82 -9.20
CA PRO A 103 -6.00 9.66 -8.80
C PRO A 103 -6.64 8.36 -9.33
N ALA A 104 -5.81 7.35 -9.55
CA ALA A 104 -6.19 5.97 -9.78
C ALA A 104 -5.37 5.09 -8.84
N VAL A 105 -5.96 4.03 -8.29
CA VAL A 105 -5.26 3.13 -7.38
C VAL A 105 -5.18 1.74 -8.02
N ALA A 106 -3.97 1.18 -8.06
CA ALA A 106 -3.72 -0.19 -8.49
C ALA A 106 -2.53 -0.73 -7.69
N ASP A 107 -2.63 -1.98 -7.23
CA ASP A 107 -1.54 -2.73 -6.58
C ASP A 107 -0.83 -1.92 -5.48
N GLY A 108 -1.61 -1.38 -4.53
CA GLY A 108 -1.08 -0.58 -3.41
C GLY A 108 -0.45 0.77 -3.80
N THR A 109 -0.55 1.15 -5.08
CA THR A 109 0.04 2.37 -5.64
C THR A 109 -1.03 3.32 -6.16
N VAL A 110 -0.91 4.58 -5.78
CA VAL A 110 -1.75 5.69 -6.22
C VAL A 110 -1.05 6.41 -7.37
N PHE A 111 -1.68 6.42 -8.53
CA PHE A 111 -1.22 7.16 -9.70
C PHE A 111 -2.03 8.44 -9.86
N THR A 112 -1.38 9.56 -10.13
CA THR A 112 -2.06 10.81 -10.47
C THR A 112 -1.23 11.63 -11.46
N ILE A 113 -1.83 12.67 -12.03
CA ILE A 113 -1.16 13.62 -12.90
C ILE A 113 -1.20 15.04 -12.32
N GLY A 114 -0.23 15.86 -12.71
CA GLY A 114 -0.13 17.29 -12.39
C GLY A 114 1.13 17.89 -13.01
N GLY A 115 1.14 19.18 -13.35
CA GLY A 115 2.33 19.85 -13.93
C GLY A 115 2.92 19.17 -15.19
N GLY A 116 2.11 18.44 -15.97
CA GLY A 116 2.59 17.66 -17.13
C GLY A 116 3.35 16.37 -16.79
N ARG A 117 3.25 15.87 -15.56
CA ARG A 117 3.90 14.66 -15.06
C ARG A 117 2.90 13.62 -14.58
N VAL A 118 3.35 12.37 -14.51
CA VAL A 118 2.67 11.26 -13.83
C VAL A 118 3.42 10.99 -12.53
N TYR A 119 2.68 10.89 -11.42
CA TYR A 119 3.17 10.57 -10.09
C TYR A 119 2.65 9.20 -9.69
N ALA A 120 3.45 8.47 -8.91
CA ALA A 120 3.09 7.21 -8.28
C ALA A 120 3.43 7.30 -6.79
N PHE A 121 2.46 7.07 -5.92
CA PHE A 121 2.58 7.07 -4.46
C PHE A 121 2.12 5.72 -3.93
N GLY A 122 3.05 4.88 -3.52
CA GLY A 122 2.79 3.54 -3.02
C GLY A 122 4.06 3.01 -2.38
N GLY A 123 3.93 1.93 -1.62
CA GLY A 123 5.11 1.19 -1.18
C GLY A 123 5.78 0.61 -2.42
N SER A 124 6.93 1.17 -2.81
CA SER A 124 7.85 0.42 -3.66
C SER A 124 8.26 -0.80 -2.84
N GLU A 125 7.57 -1.92 -3.03
CA GLU A 125 8.06 -3.18 -2.50
C GLU A 125 9.42 -3.41 -3.15
N ILE A 126 10.45 -3.41 -2.32
CA ILE A 126 11.80 -3.71 -2.77
C ILE A 126 11.77 -5.16 -3.25
N PRO A 127 12.06 -5.45 -4.53
CA PRO A 127 12.04 -6.82 -5.04
C PRO A 127 13.27 -7.56 -4.48
N ALA A 128 13.07 -8.30 -3.40
CA ALA A 128 14.11 -9.05 -2.74
C ALA A 128 14.43 -10.33 -3.53
N GLY A 129 15.71 -10.67 -3.61
CA GLY A 129 16.12 -12.00 -4.00
C GLY A 129 15.88 -12.95 -2.83
N VAL A 130 15.07 -13.99 -3.01
CA VAL A 130 14.78 -14.98 -1.98
C VAL A 130 15.23 -16.35 -2.45
N ARG A 131 15.86 -17.10 -1.56
CA ARG A 131 16.11 -18.54 -1.73
C ARG A 131 15.73 -19.27 -0.46
N ILE A 132 14.99 -20.37 -0.57
CA ILE A 132 14.53 -21.16 0.56
C ILE A 132 15.30 -22.48 0.63
N ALA A 133 15.70 -22.87 1.83
CA ALA A 133 16.33 -24.15 2.10
C ALA A 133 15.67 -24.87 3.29
N PRO A 134 15.43 -26.19 3.18
CA PRO A 134 15.65 -27.03 2.00
C PRO A 134 14.66 -26.76 0.85
N GLU A 135 15.04 -27.10 -0.38
CA GLU A 135 14.19 -27.06 -1.60
C GLU A 135 12.98 -28.01 -1.54
N THR A 136 12.88 -28.83 -0.49
CA THR A 136 11.75 -29.70 -0.23
C THR A 136 11.29 -29.53 1.20
N LEU A 137 10.10 -28.98 1.38
CA LEU A 137 9.42 -28.82 2.66
C LEU A 137 8.44 -29.97 2.88
N ASN A 138 8.72 -30.82 3.85
CA ASN A 138 7.78 -31.85 4.29
C ASN A 138 6.95 -31.31 5.45
N LEU A 139 5.66 -31.07 5.24
CA LEU A 139 4.79 -30.49 6.27
C LEU A 139 4.53 -31.44 7.46
N ASN A 140 4.90 -32.72 7.36
CA ASN A 140 4.92 -33.65 8.52
C ASN A 140 6.18 -33.55 9.38
N ALA A 141 7.24 -32.91 8.88
CA ALA A 141 8.50 -32.83 9.58
C ALA A 141 8.53 -31.57 10.44
N SER A 142 8.81 -31.73 11.73
CA SER A 142 9.04 -30.62 12.64
C SER A 142 10.37 -29.91 12.33
N GLY A 143 10.49 -28.67 12.78
CA GLY A 143 11.73 -27.92 12.78
C GLY A 143 11.83 -26.89 11.67
N VAL A 144 13.01 -26.30 11.57
CA VAL A 144 13.19 -25.01 10.93
C VAL A 144 13.48 -25.14 9.43
N PHE A 145 13.04 -24.16 8.65
CA PHE A 145 13.55 -23.88 7.30
C PHE A 145 14.16 -22.47 7.25
N THR A 146 14.96 -22.19 6.24
CA THR A 146 15.75 -20.97 6.14
C THR A 146 15.46 -20.24 4.85
N ALA A 147 15.19 -18.93 4.91
CA ALA A 147 15.22 -18.05 3.75
C ALA A 147 16.52 -17.24 3.73
N PHE A 148 17.09 -17.08 2.54
CA PHE A 148 18.24 -16.26 2.26
C PHE A 148 17.74 -15.08 1.44
N ILE A 149 17.82 -13.89 2.02
CA ILE A 149 17.21 -12.67 1.48
C ILE A 149 18.33 -11.72 1.05
N THR A 150 18.27 -11.24 -0.18
CA THR A 150 19.13 -10.18 -0.71
C THR A 150 18.27 -9.02 -1.18
N LEU A 151 18.80 -7.80 -1.10
CA LEU A 151 18.13 -6.60 -1.63
C LEU A 151 18.90 -6.06 -2.86
N PRO A 152 18.22 -5.36 -3.78
CA PRO A 152 18.85 -4.74 -4.95
C PRO A 152 19.81 -3.62 -4.54
N GLU A 153 20.66 -3.20 -5.49
CA GLU A 153 21.62 -2.11 -5.28
C GLU A 153 20.92 -0.85 -4.75
N GLY A 154 21.51 -0.24 -3.71
CA GLY A 154 20.95 0.92 -3.02
C GLY A 154 20.27 0.60 -1.69
N TYR A 155 20.04 -0.68 -1.38
CA TYR A 155 19.46 -1.14 -0.11
C TYR A 155 20.44 -2.05 0.64
N ASP A 156 20.41 -2.00 1.98
CA ASP A 156 21.22 -2.84 2.84
C ASP A 156 20.33 -3.84 3.60
N VAL A 157 20.68 -5.12 3.54
CA VAL A 157 19.98 -6.18 4.29
C VAL A 157 20.07 -5.99 5.81
N ALA A 158 21.05 -5.23 6.29
CA ALA A 158 21.18 -4.85 7.69
C ALA A 158 20.06 -3.90 8.16
N ASP A 159 19.41 -3.20 7.22
CA ASP A 159 18.27 -2.32 7.52
C ASP A 159 16.94 -3.08 7.64
N ILE A 160 16.91 -4.39 7.34
CA ILE A 160 15.70 -5.20 7.51
C ILE A 160 15.38 -5.38 9.01
N VAL A 161 14.14 -5.06 9.38
CA VAL A 161 13.63 -5.26 10.73
C VAL A 161 13.19 -6.73 10.88
N VAL A 162 14.07 -7.58 11.40
CA VAL A 162 13.85 -9.05 11.45
C VAL A 162 12.50 -9.50 12.01
N ASN A 163 11.93 -8.80 12.99
CA ASN A 163 10.66 -9.19 13.60
C ASN A 163 9.41 -8.83 12.77
N THR A 164 9.56 -8.13 11.65
CA THR A 164 8.50 -7.91 10.66
C THR A 164 8.57 -8.91 9.52
N VAL A 165 9.62 -9.73 9.45
CA VAL A 165 9.81 -10.71 8.38
C VAL A 165 8.91 -11.92 8.59
N GLU A 166 8.15 -12.29 7.57
CA GLU A 166 7.32 -13.50 7.55
C GLU A 166 7.47 -14.28 6.23
N CYS A 167 7.14 -15.56 6.27
CA CYS A 167 7.07 -16.42 5.09
C CYS A 167 5.80 -17.27 5.15
N GLU A 168 4.87 -17.05 4.22
CA GLU A 168 3.60 -17.79 4.15
C GLU A 168 2.83 -17.85 5.49
N GLY A 169 2.85 -16.77 6.26
CA GLY A 169 2.24 -16.65 7.60
C GLY A 169 3.13 -17.09 8.77
N ALA A 170 4.29 -17.73 8.51
CA ALA A 170 5.26 -18.08 9.54
C ALA A 170 6.14 -16.86 9.88
N PRO A 171 6.14 -16.36 11.13
CA PRO A 171 6.99 -15.25 11.53
C PRO A 171 8.46 -15.70 11.66
N ALA A 172 9.39 -14.78 11.44
CA ALA A 172 10.81 -15.05 11.63
C ALA A 172 11.14 -15.37 13.11
N LEU A 173 11.78 -16.53 13.33
CA LEU A 173 12.33 -16.91 14.64
C LEU A 173 13.64 -16.16 14.94
N SER A 174 14.46 -15.97 13.90
CA SER A 174 15.74 -15.28 14.00
C SER A 174 16.22 -14.84 12.62
N GLY A 175 16.98 -13.75 12.56
CA GLY A 175 17.64 -13.25 11.36
C GLY A 175 19.09 -12.89 11.67
N THR A 176 20.01 -13.20 10.77
CA THR A 176 21.43 -12.83 10.92
C THR A 176 22.02 -12.48 9.57
N VAL A 177 22.69 -11.33 9.48
CA VAL A 177 23.42 -10.96 8.26
C VAL A 177 24.61 -11.92 8.09
N SER A 178 24.74 -12.48 6.89
CA SER A 178 25.75 -13.46 6.54
C SER A 178 27.15 -12.84 6.64
N ALA A 179 28.00 -13.39 7.51
CA ALA A 179 29.37 -12.91 7.70
C ALA A 179 30.29 -13.17 6.49
N SER A 180 29.86 -13.98 5.51
CA SER A 180 30.68 -14.32 4.33
C SER A 180 30.63 -13.27 3.22
N ASP A 181 29.50 -12.58 3.07
CA ASP A 181 29.27 -11.62 1.99
C ASP A 181 28.66 -10.30 2.47
N ASN A 182 28.14 -10.23 3.70
CA ASN A 182 27.39 -9.10 4.27
C ASN A 182 26.20 -8.60 3.40
N GLY A 183 25.86 -9.31 2.32
CA GLY A 183 24.80 -8.92 1.38
C GLY A 183 23.57 -9.81 1.46
N THR A 184 23.61 -10.84 2.33
CA THR A 184 22.51 -11.79 2.53
C THR A 184 22.04 -11.79 3.98
N LEU A 185 20.75 -11.57 4.21
CA LEU A 185 20.10 -11.86 5.49
C LEU A 185 19.66 -13.33 5.51
N VAL A 186 20.09 -14.07 6.53
CA VAL A 186 19.71 -15.47 6.74
C VAL A 186 18.63 -15.52 7.81
N VAL A 187 17.40 -15.86 7.42
CA VAL A 187 16.23 -15.87 8.30
C VAL A 187 15.74 -17.30 8.51
N LYS A 188 15.38 -17.64 9.75
CA LYS A 188 14.86 -18.95 10.14
C LYS A 188 13.39 -18.87 10.53
N PHE A 189 12.61 -19.83 10.09
CA PHE A 189 11.18 -19.94 10.33
C PHE A 189 10.84 -21.33 10.88
N ASP A 190 9.84 -21.42 11.76
CA ASP A 190 9.28 -22.72 12.12
C ASP A 190 8.38 -23.21 11.00
N ARG A 191 8.55 -24.46 10.58
CA ARG A 191 7.67 -25.06 9.57
C ARG A 191 6.25 -25.27 10.10
N GLU A 192 6.11 -25.39 11.41
CA GLU A 192 4.79 -25.57 12.05
C GLU A 192 3.96 -24.28 12.06
N ASP A 193 4.59 -23.13 11.86
CA ASP A 193 3.92 -21.81 11.82
C ASP A 193 3.47 -21.41 10.40
N LEU A 194 3.75 -22.24 9.37
CA LEU A 194 3.23 -22.01 8.02
C LEU A 194 1.70 -22.08 8.03
N ARG A 195 1.05 -21.24 7.21
CA ARG A 195 -0.42 -21.24 7.10
C ARG A 195 -0.97 -22.61 6.71
N ASP A 196 -2.11 -22.97 7.28
CA ASP A 196 -2.74 -24.29 7.12
C ASP A 196 -3.22 -24.58 5.68
N ASP A 197 -3.43 -23.54 4.87
CA ASP A 197 -3.91 -23.62 3.49
C ASP A 197 -2.80 -23.53 2.44
N LEU A 198 -1.53 -23.69 2.85
CA LEU A 198 -0.39 -23.72 1.95
C LEU A 198 -0.55 -24.86 0.90
N PRO A 199 -0.48 -24.56 -0.41
CA PRO A 199 -0.60 -25.59 -1.43
C PRO A 199 0.56 -26.59 -1.40
N THR A 200 0.30 -27.81 -1.86
CA THR A 200 1.31 -28.88 -1.95
C THR A 200 1.56 -29.22 -3.42
N GLY A 201 2.82 -29.47 -3.78
CA GLY A 201 3.20 -29.74 -5.17
C GLY A 201 4.71 -29.76 -5.37
N ASP A 202 5.14 -30.05 -6.60
CA ASP A 202 6.55 -30.00 -6.98
C ASP A 202 7.05 -28.56 -7.23
N GLU A 203 6.14 -27.64 -7.55
CA GLU A 203 6.40 -26.22 -7.78
C GLU A 203 5.40 -25.40 -6.97
N VAL A 204 5.80 -24.99 -5.76
CA VAL A 204 5.02 -24.11 -4.89
C VAL A 204 5.82 -22.83 -4.67
N GLU A 205 5.26 -21.71 -5.12
CA GLU A 205 5.81 -20.40 -4.82
C GLU A 205 5.60 -20.08 -3.33
N MET A 206 6.68 -19.70 -2.67
CA MET A 206 6.73 -19.29 -1.28
C MET A 206 7.19 -17.84 -1.23
N THR A 207 6.38 -16.97 -0.67
CA THR A 207 6.66 -15.54 -0.56
C THR A 207 7.21 -15.20 0.81
N VAL A 208 8.23 -14.34 0.83
CA VAL A 208 8.83 -13.75 2.03
C VAL A 208 8.66 -12.24 1.96
N THR A 209 8.08 -11.67 3.00
CA THR A 209 7.86 -10.23 3.12
C THR A 209 8.52 -9.68 4.37
N GLY A 210 8.68 -8.37 4.44
CA GLY A 210 9.13 -7.68 5.64
C GLY A 210 9.31 -6.18 5.40
N GLU A 211 9.86 -5.50 6.40
CA GLU A 211 10.05 -4.04 6.38
C GLU A 211 11.49 -3.66 6.73
N LEU A 212 11.99 -2.61 6.11
CA LEU A 212 13.23 -1.93 6.48
C LEU A 212 12.98 -0.96 7.65
N THR A 213 14.05 -0.47 8.28
CA THR A 213 13.98 0.45 9.43
C THR A 213 13.28 1.78 9.12
N ASP A 214 13.20 2.18 7.85
CA ASP A 214 12.48 3.36 7.38
C ASP A 214 10.99 3.09 7.07
N GLY A 215 10.53 1.85 7.25
CA GLY A 215 9.17 1.40 6.95
C GLY A 215 8.96 0.95 5.51
N THR A 216 9.97 1.00 4.65
CA THR A 216 9.87 0.49 3.28
C THR A 216 9.68 -1.02 3.29
N ARG A 217 8.67 -1.52 2.58
CA ARG A 217 8.42 -2.95 2.45
C ARG A 217 9.33 -3.61 1.42
N PHE A 218 9.62 -4.90 1.62
CA PHE A 218 10.21 -5.75 0.61
C PHE A 218 9.38 -7.02 0.44
N GLU A 219 9.43 -7.57 -0.76
CA GLU A 219 8.85 -8.86 -1.09
C GLU A 219 9.81 -9.62 -2.01
N GLY A 220 9.94 -10.93 -1.79
CA GLY A 220 10.56 -11.82 -2.77
C GLY A 220 10.00 -13.22 -2.63
N SER A 221 10.10 -14.02 -3.70
CA SER A 221 9.62 -15.39 -3.72
C SER A 221 10.70 -16.38 -4.13
N ASP A 222 10.50 -17.63 -3.75
CA ASP A 222 11.24 -18.78 -4.27
C ASP A 222 10.26 -19.94 -4.53
N THR A 223 10.59 -20.83 -5.45
CA THR A 223 9.75 -22.00 -5.79
C THR A 223 10.36 -23.27 -5.21
N VAL A 224 9.63 -23.94 -4.32
CA VAL A 224 10.08 -25.18 -3.66
C VAL A 224 9.07 -26.30 -3.83
N LYS A 225 9.51 -27.53 -3.54
CA LYS A 225 8.60 -28.68 -3.42
C LYS A 225 7.98 -28.72 -2.03
N VAL A 226 6.64 -28.76 -1.95
CA VAL A 226 5.91 -28.89 -0.67
C VAL A 226 5.17 -30.22 -0.64
N MET A 227 5.48 -31.06 0.34
CA MET A 227 4.86 -32.36 0.54
C MET A 227 3.82 -32.32 1.65
N ALA A 228 2.62 -32.82 1.35
CA ALA A 228 1.47 -32.84 2.26
C ALA A 228 1.73 -33.63 3.54
N LYS A 229 0.90 -33.35 4.56
CA LYS A 229 0.80 -34.17 5.77
C LYS A 229 0.19 -35.56 5.47
N GLY A 230 0.97 -36.46 4.88
CA GLY A 230 0.66 -37.89 4.73
C GLY A 230 0.12 -38.27 3.35
N ALA A 231 0.93 -38.99 2.59
CA ALA A 231 0.51 -39.89 1.52
C ALA A 231 0.96 -41.31 1.90
#